data_AF-A0A7S0NZ96-F1
#
_entry.id   AF-A0A7S0NZ96-F1
#
_cell.length_a   1.000
_cell.length_b   1.000
_cell.length_c   1.000
_cell.angle_alpha   90.00
_cell.angle_beta   90.00
_cell.angle_gamma   90.00
#
_symmetry.space_group_name_H-M   'P 1'
#
loop_
_entity.id
_entity.type
_entity.pdbx_description
1 polymer ?
#
loop_
_entity_poly.entity_id
_entity_poly.type
_entity_poly.pdbx_seq_one_letter_code
_entity_poly.pdbx_strand_id
1 'polypeptide(L)'
;MGRFMDAARAWGLPVGPHGGRCNAPHSRLVGSSCLLFLLCAVHGATHRDPTSCVFALLTTVLSFASDFACNVPRSPLSALLRARIRAVDRAVSTTYALWLTRLAVFQFGLQLLAALLPLVAMLSYSRASPTRAVWIVRHSLWHLFAVVECLVVMEC
;
A
#
# COMPACT_ATOMS: atom_id res chain seq x y z
N MET A 1 -19.77 6.72 22.30
CA MET A 1 -18.39 6.81 21.75
C MET A 1 -17.60 5.51 21.94
N GLY A 2 -17.63 4.85 23.11
CA GLY A 2 -16.91 3.59 23.37
C GLY A 2 -17.20 2.43 22.39
N ARG A 3 -18.48 2.10 22.14
CA ARG A 3 -18.86 0.99 21.25
C ARG A 3 -18.37 1.10 19.79
N PHE A 4 -18.21 2.33 19.27
CA PHE A 4 -17.67 2.56 17.93
C PHE A 4 -16.14 2.35 17.90
N MET A 5 -15.45 2.74 18.98
CA MET A 5 -14.01 2.48 19.12
C MET A 5 -13.74 0.98 19.26
N ASP A 6 -14.61 0.24 19.93
CA ASP A 6 -14.47 -1.21 20.11
C ASP A 6 -14.76 -1.98 18.82
N ALA A 7 -15.78 -1.57 18.04
CA ALA A 7 -16.02 -2.12 16.70
C ALA A 7 -14.85 -1.81 15.74
N ALA A 8 -14.34 -0.57 15.77
CA ALA A 8 -13.16 -0.19 15.00
C ALA A 8 -11.92 -1.01 15.38
N ARG A 9 -11.70 -1.30 16.68
CA ARG A 9 -10.62 -2.19 17.14
C ARG A 9 -10.80 -3.63 16.68
N ALA A 10 -12.02 -4.17 16.74
CA ALA A 10 -12.33 -5.52 16.23
C ALA A 10 -12.09 -5.64 14.71
N TRP A 11 -12.18 -4.53 13.99
CA TRP A 11 -11.95 -4.43 12.54
C TRP A 11 -10.51 -3.98 12.20
N GLY A 12 -9.62 -3.88 13.19
CA GLY A 12 -8.21 -3.49 12.98
C GLY A 12 -7.99 -2.00 12.65
N LEU A 13 -9.01 -1.16 12.82
CA LEU A 13 -8.90 0.29 12.66
C LEU A 13 -8.30 0.94 13.92
N PRO A 14 -7.35 1.87 13.78
CA PRO A 14 -6.54 2.35 14.90
C PRO A 14 -7.35 3.29 15.79
N VAL A 15 -7.77 2.81 16.96
CA VAL A 15 -8.42 3.64 17.98
C VAL A 15 -7.80 3.40 19.37
N GLY A 16 -6.70 4.08 19.67
CA GLY A 16 -6.08 4.10 21.00
C GLY A 16 -4.55 4.16 21.02
N PRO A 17 -3.93 4.55 22.16
CA PRO A 17 -2.50 4.80 22.27
C PRO A 17 -1.70 3.49 22.33
N HIS A 18 -1.15 3.11 21.18
CA HIS A 18 0.17 2.52 20.94
C HIS A 18 0.96 1.92 22.13
N GLY A 19 0.55 0.73 22.58
CA GLY A 19 1.44 -0.21 23.28
C GLY A 19 1.89 -1.29 22.29
N GLY A 20 3.17 -1.30 21.91
CA GLY A 20 3.75 -2.32 21.02
C GLY A 20 3.88 -1.91 19.54
N ARG A 21 4.17 -0.63 19.24
CA ARG A 21 4.59 -0.27 17.88
C ARG A 21 5.96 -0.92 17.61
N CYS A 22 6.04 -1.82 16.63
CA CYS A 22 7.24 -1.96 15.82
C CYS A 22 7.54 -0.57 15.23
N ASN A 23 8.33 0.24 15.93
CA ASN A 23 8.75 1.56 15.49
C ASN A 23 9.61 1.35 14.23
N ALA A 24 8.97 1.35 13.05
CA ALA A 24 9.51 0.79 11.81
C ALA A 24 10.90 1.36 11.49
N PRO A 25 11.98 0.59 11.75
CA PRO A 25 13.31 1.00 11.38
C PRO A 25 13.48 0.63 9.91
N HIS A 26 13.98 1.59 9.13
CA HIS A 26 14.47 1.43 7.75
C HIS A 26 14.80 -0.01 7.33
N SER A 27 14.19 -0.49 6.26
CA SER A 27 14.44 -1.82 5.68
C SER A 27 14.67 -1.69 4.18
N ARG A 28 15.83 -2.17 3.70
CA ARG A 28 16.14 -2.21 2.27
C ARG A 28 15.15 -3.07 1.49
N LEU A 29 14.70 -4.18 2.10
CA LEU A 29 13.74 -5.10 1.48
C LEU A 29 12.36 -4.43 1.27
N VAL A 30 11.90 -3.66 2.25
CA VAL A 30 10.66 -2.89 2.11
C VAL A 30 10.81 -1.85 0.99
N GLY A 31 11.91 -1.08 1.01
CA GLY A 31 12.18 -0.09 -0.03
C GLY A 31 12.28 -0.69 -1.43
N SER A 32 12.98 -1.82 -1.60
CA SER A 32 13.07 -2.50 -2.90
C SER A 32 11.73 -3.08 -3.34
N SER A 33 10.90 -3.56 -2.41
CA SER A 33 9.56 -4.05 -2.76
C SER A 33 8.62 -2.94 -3.26
N CYS A 34 8.80 -1.68 -2.84
CA CYS A 34 8.06 -0.55 -3.41
C CYS A 34 8.41 -0.32 -4.90
N LEU A 35 9.61 -0.71 -5.34
CA LEU A 35 10.02 -0.57 -6.74
C LEU A 35 9.33 -1.57 -7.67
N LEU A 36 8.68 -2.61 -7.13
CA LEU A 36 7.90 -3.55 -7.92
C LEU A 36 6.73 -2.86 -8.66
N PHE A 37 6.21 -1.75 -8.13
CA PHE A 37 5.19 -0.94 -8.81
C PHE A 37 5.68 -0.32 -10.13
N LEU A 38 7.00 -0.24 -10.38
CA LEU A 38 7.52 0.13 -11.69
C LEU A 38 7.12 -0.87 -12.78
N LEU A 39 6.91 -2.14 -12.45
CA LEU A 39 6.42 -3.13 -13.40
C LEU A 39 5.03 -2.74 -13.93
N CYS A 40 4.17 -2.23 -13.05
CA CYS A 40 2.85 -1.72 -13.45
C CYS A 40 2.98 -0.48 -14.35
N ALA A 41 3.94 0.41 -14.06
CA ALA A 41 4.19 1.59 -14.88
C ALA A 41 4.69 1.22 -16.28
N VAL A 42 5.63 0.29 -16.37
CA VAL A 42 6.14 -0.24 -17.64
C VAL A 42 5.01 -0.89 -18.43
N HIS A 43 4.18 -1.72 -17.78
CA HIS A 43 3.04 -2.37 -18.43
C HIS A 43 2.03 -1.35 -18.99
N GLY A 44 1.64 -0.34 -18.21
CA GLY A 44 0.77 0.73 -18.68
C GLY A 44 1.37 1.50 -19.87
N ALA A 45 2.68 1.76 -19.83
CA ALA A 45 3.38 2.41 -20.94
C ALA A 45 3.38 1.55 -22.23
N THR A 46 3.63 0.24 -22.12
CA THR A 46 3.63 -0.67 -23.28
C THR A 46 2.24 -0.83 -23.89
N HIS A 47 1.18 -0.76 -23.08
CA HIS A 47 -0.21 -0.86 -23.53
C HIS A 47 -0.85 0.49 -23.89
N ARG A 48 -0.07 1.58 -23.91
CA ARG A 48 -0.55 2.94 -24.19
C ARG A 48 -1.68 3.38 -23.25
N ASP A 49 -1.65 2.94 -21.99
CA ASP A 49 -2.50 3.44 -20.91
C ASP A 49 -1.72 4.45 -20.06
N PRO A 50 -1.75 5.75 -20.43
CA PRO A 50 -1.03 6.78 -19.70
C PRO A 50 -1.57 6.98 -18.28
N THR A 51 -2.85 6.68 -18.03
CA THR A 51 -3.47 6.88 -16.72
C THR A 51 -2.92 5.87 -15.72
N SER A 52 -2.93 4.57 -16.06
CA SER A 52 -2.35 3.55 -15.19
C SER A 52 -0.85 3.71 -15.02
N CYS A 53 -0.12 4.13 -16.07
CA CYS A 53 1.31 4.43 -15.99
C CYS A 53 1.60 5.56 -14.97
N VAL A 54 0.90 6.69 -15.06
CA VAL A 54 1.09 7.83 -14.14
C VAL A 54 0.76 7.43 -12.70
N PHE A 55 -0.35 6.73 -12.47
CA PHE A 55 -0.69 6.27 -11.12
C PHE A 55 0.36 5.31 -10.56
N ALA A 56 0.82 4.34 -11.34
CA ALA A 56 1.86 3.41 -10.91
C ALA A 56 3.19 4.12 -10.57
N LEU A 57 3.60 5.11 -11.35
CA LEU A 57 4.78 5.94 -11.07
C LEU A 57 4.61 6.74 -9.78
N LEU A 58 3.47 7.40 -9.59
CA LEU A 58 3.17 8.17 -8.38
C LEU A 58 3.14 7.27 -7.15
N THR A 59 2.49 6.11 -7.22
CA THR A 59 2.48 5.10 -6.15
C THR A 59 3.90 4.62 -5.85
N THR A 60 4.70 4.28 -6.87
CA THR A 60 6.11 3.87 -6.66
C THR A 60 6.89 4.91 -5.87
N VAL A 61 6.89 6.16 -6.33
CA VAL A 61 7.68 7.25 -5.73
C VAL A 61 7.22 7.54 -4.31
N LEU A 62 5.91 7.62 -4.09
CA LEU A 62 5.35 7.98 -2.79
C LEU A 62 5.46 6.84 -1.78
N SER A 63 5.26 5.59 -2.19
CA SER A 63 5.42 4.43 -1.31
C SER A 63 6.89 4.19 -0.98
N PHE A 64 7.82 4.43 -1.92
CA PHE A 64 9.25 4.44 -1.59
C PHE A 64 9.59 5.56 -0.60
N ALA A 65 9.08 6.78 -0.82
CA ALA A 65 9.30 7.90 0.08
C ALA A 65 8.72 7.64 1.48
N SER A 66 7.52 7.05 1.58
CA SER A 66 6.81 6.81 2.83
C SER A 66 7.38 5.64 3.63
N ASP A 67 7.70 4.52 2.98
CA ASP A 67 8.09 3.26 3.63
C ASP A 67 9.61 3.09 3.75
N PHE A 68 10.41 3.76 2.93
CA PHE A 68 11.87 3.72 3.01
C PHE A 68 12.47 5.03 3.51
N ALA A 69 12.28 6.13 2.77
CA ALA A 69 12.98 7.39 3.02
C ALA A 69 12.55 8.06 4.34
N CYS A 70 11.26 8.02 4.66
CA CYS A 70 10.74 8.57 5.92
C CYS A 70 11.11 7.74 7.16
N ASN A 71 11.64 6.52 6.99
CA ASN A 71 12.04 5.64 8.09
C ASN A 71 13.57 5.61 8.31
N VAL A 72 14.35 6.40 7.56
CA VAL A 72 15.81 6.52 7.75
C VAL A 72 16.10 7.10 9.15
N PRO A 73 16.93 6.47 9.99
CA PRO A 73 17.17 6.88 11.38
C PRO A 73 17.68 8.32 11.57
N ARG A 74 18.35 8.87 10.54
CA ARG A 74 18.87 10.24 10.51
C ARG A 74 18.27 11.06 9.37
N SER A 75 17.01 10.81 9.04
CA SER A 75 16.33 11.56 7.97
C SER A 75 16.34 13.07 8.28
N PRO A 76 16.79 13.93 7.35
CA PRO A 76 16.76 15.38 7.53
C PRO A 76 15.33 15.95 7.48
N LEU A 77 14.33 15.12 7.15
CA LEU A 77 12.93 15.52 7.04
C LEU A 77 12.32 15.74 8.42
N SER A 78 11.62 16.86 8.61
CA SER A 78 10.88 17.13 9.84
C SER A 78 9.76 16.11 10.07
N ALA A 79 9.33 15.94 11.32
CA ALA A 79 8.23 15.02 11.66
C ALA A 79 6.92 15.37 10.92
N LEU A 80 6.64 16.67 10.76
CA LEU A 80 5.48 17.16 10.01
C LEU A 80 5.57 16.77 8.52
N LEU A 81 6.72 16.93 7.90
CA LEU A 81 6.92 16.58 6.49
C LEU A 81 6.76 15.07 6.26
N ARG A 82 7.33 14.24 7.14
CA ARG A 82 7.14 12.78 7.09
C ARG A 82 5.67 12.38 7.24
N ALA A 83 4.92 13.05 8.11
CA ALA A 83 3.49 12.80 8.27
C ALA A 83 2.70 13.17 7.00
N ARG A 84 3.03 14.30 6.36
CA ARG A 84 2.43 14.71 5.08
C ARG A 84 2.74 13.72 3.96
N ILE A 85 3.98 13.28 3.81
CA ILE A 85 4.37 12.28 2.79
C ILE A 85 3.54 11.01 2.94
N ARG A 86 3.42 10.48 4.17
CA ARG A 86 2.59 9.29 4.44
C ARG A 86 1.10 9.51 4.17
N ALA A 87 0.58 10.72 4.40
CA ALA A 87 -0.81 11.04 4.08
C ALA A 87 -1.04 11.09 2.56
N VAL A 88 -0.11 11.71 1.82
CA VAL A 88 -0.17 11.78 0.35
C VAL A 88 -0.03 10.40 -0.27
N ASP A 89 0.91 9.58 0.20
CA ASP A 89 1.08 8.18 -0.22
C ASP A 89 -0.21 7.35 -0.06
N ARG A 90 -0.88 7.47 1.09
CA ARG A 90 -2.18 6.81 1.31
C ARG A 90 -3.26 7.32 0.36
N ALA A 91 -3.32 8.63 0.12
CA ALA A 91 -4.29 9.22 -0.79
C ALA A 91 -4.06 8.72 -2.23
N VAL A 92 -2.83 8.76 -2.72
CA VAL A 92 -2.48 8.27 -4.07
C VAL A 92 -2.73 6.77 -4.21
N SER A 93 -2.30 5.97 -3.23
CA SER A 93 -2.56 4.53 -3.23
C SER A 93 -4.05 4.21 -3.23
N THR A 94 -4.86 4.96 -2.48
CA THR A 94 -6.32 4.81 -2.47
C THR A 94 -6.92 5.17 -3.82
N THR A 95 -6.51 6.30 -4.41
CA THR A 95 -6.98 6.72 -5.73
C THR A 95 -6.61 5.71 -6.81
N TYR A 96 -5.39 5.17 -6.79
CA TYR A 96 -4.96 4.15 -7.73
C TYR A 96 -5.74 2.84 -7.55
N ALA A 97 -5.98 2.43 -6.30
CA ALA A 97 -6.84 1.27 -6.02
C ALA A 97 -8.27 1.46 -6.52
N LEU A 98 -8.85 2.66 -6.37
CA LEU A 98 -10.18 2.97 -6.92
C LEU A 98 -10.18 2.96 -8.45
N TRP A 99 -9.12 3.46 -9.09
CA TRP A 99 -8.93 3.39 -10.54
C TRP A 99 -8.88 1.93 -11.03
N LEU A 100 -8.08 1.08 -10.40
CA LEU A 100 -7.99 -0.35 -10.73
C LEU A 100 -9.31 -1.08 -10.46
N THR A 101 -10.00 -0.76 -9.36
CA THR A 101 -11.33 -1.32 -9.06
C THR A 101 -12.32 -0.95 -10.15
N ARG A 102 -12.29 0.30 -10.63
CA ARG A 102 -13.11 0.76 -11.75
C ARG A 102 -12.80 -0.08 -13.00
N LEU A 103 -11.54 -0.24 -13.39
CA LEU A 103 -11.15 -1.06 -14.55
C LEU A 103 -11.65 -2.49 -14.40
N ALA A 104 -11.40 -3.12 -13.24
CA ALA A 104 -11.84 -4.47 -12.96
C ALA A 104 -13.37 -4.64 -13.06
N VAL A 105 -14.16 -3.68 -12.55
CA VAL A 105 -15.63 -3.72 -12.65
C VAL A 105 -16.10 -3.60 -14.09
N PHE A 106 -15.52 -2.68 -14.87
CA PHE A 106 -15.94 -2.49 -16.26
C PHE A 106 -15.62 -3.70 -17.14
N GLN A 107 -14.58 -4.46 -16.78
CA GLN A 107 -14.06 -5.53 -17.60
C GLN A 107 -14.58 -6.92 -17.19
N PHE A 108 -14.75 -7.17 -15.89
CA PHE A 108 -15.12 -8.49 -15.35
C PHE A 108 -16.42 -8.46 -14.54
N GLY A 109 -17.07 -7.30 -14.42
CA GLY A 109 -18.20 -7.11 -13.52
C GLY A 109 -17.81 -7.24 -12.05
N LEU A 110 -18.81 -7.45 -11.19
CA LEU A 110 -18.60 -7.51 -9.73
C LEU A 110 -17.91 -8.79 -9.24
N GLN A 111 -17.68 -9.79 -10.11
CA GLN A 111 -17.12 -11.08 -9.71
C GLN A 111 -15.65 -10.97 -9.28
N LEU A 112 -14.87 -10.09 -9.93
CA LEU A 112 -13.47 -9.88 -9.59
C LEU A 112 -13.28 -9.05 -8.30
N LEU A 113 -14.30 -8.29 -7.87
CA LEU A 113 -14.26 -7.55 -6.61
C LEU A 113 -14.12 -8.46 -5.39
N ALA A 114 -14.66 -9.68 -5.46
CA ALA A 114 -14.48 -10.70 -4.43
C ALA A 114 -13.04 -11.24 -4.38
N ALA A 115 -12.34 -11.25 -5.52
CA ALA A 115 -10.93 -11.62 -5.61
C ALA A 115 -9.99 -10.50 -5.12
N LEU A 116 -10.47 -9.24 -5.01
CA LEU A 116 -9.75 -8.10 -4.44
C LEU A 116 -9.92 -7.96 -2.91
N LEU A 117 -10.83 -8.71 -2.27
CA LEU A 117 -10.98 -8.76 -0.79
C LEU A 117 -9.71 -9.20 -0.02
N PRO A 118 -8.88 -10.15 -0.53
CA PRO A 118 -7.60 -10.50 0.08
C PRO A 118 -6.65 -9.30 0.23
N LEU A 119 -6.75 -8.30 -0.65
CA LEU A 119 -5.93 -7.08 -0.66
C LEU A 119 -6.20 -6.22 0.59
N VAL A 120 -7.46 -6.08 0.99
CA VAL A 120 -7.89 -5.39 2.23
C VAL A 120 -7.53 -6.22 3.46
N ALA A 121 -7.69 -7.54 3.39
CA ALA A 121 -7.30 -8.45 4.47
C ALA A 121 -5.78 -8.41 4.74
N MET A 122 -4.96 -8.32 3.70
CA MET A 122 -3.50 -8.27 3.80
C MET A 122 -2.98 -6.96 4.44
N LEU A 123 -3.69 -5.83 4.26
CA LEU A 123 -3.38 -4.58 4.96
C LEU A 123 -3.55 -4.70 6.48
N SER A 124 -4.60 -5.37 6.93
CA SER A 124 -4.82 -5.71 8.34
C SER A 124 -3.80 -6.74 8.84
N TYR A 125 -3.43 -7.70 7.99
CA TYR A 125 -2.46 -8.76 8.30
C TYR A 125 -1.02 -8.24 8.50
N SER A 126 -0.56 -7.29 7.68
CA SER A 126 0.72 -6.61 7.87
C SER A 126 0.77 -5.89 9.22
N ARG A 127 -0.31 -5.19 9.61
CA ARG A 127 -0.37 -4.43 10.88
C ARG A 127 -0.45 -5.31 12.12
N ALA A 128 -0.97 -6.53 12.02
CA ALA A 128 -1.01 -7.51 13.11
C ALA A 128 0.31 -8.27 13.31
N SER A 129 1.43 -7.77 12.78
CA SER A 129 2.73 -8.45 12.88
C SER A 129 3.29 -8.42 14.31
N PRO A 130 3.62 -9.57 14.92
CA PRO A 130 4.13 -9.63 16.29
C PRO A 130 5.57 -9.13 16.43
N THR A 131 6.35 -9.20 15.34
CA THR A 131 7.76 -8.78 15.33
C THR A 131 8.06 -7.96 14.07
N ARG A 132 9.17 -7.22 14.13
CA ARG A 132 9.68 -6.43 13.00
C ARG A 132 9.99 -7.29 11.79
N ALA A 133 10.65 -8.43 12.00
CA ALA A 133 11.03 -9.33 10.91
C ALA A 133 9.79 -9.84 10.17
N VAL A 134 8.75 -10.22 10.92
CA VAL A 134 7.46 -10.64 10.36
C VAL A 134 6.79 -9.48 9.62
N TRP A 135 6.81 -8.26 10.17
CA TRP A 135 6.27 -7.08 9.48
C TRP A 135 6.96 -6.83 8.14
N ILE A 136 8.30 -6.85 8.10
CA ILE A 136 9.06 -6.63 6.86
C ILE A 136 8.65 -7.63 5.78
N VAL A 137 8.58 -8.92 6.13
CA VAL A 137 8.21 -9.97 5.18
C VAL A 137 6.77 -9.80 4.71
N ARG A 138 5.81 -9.60 5.63
CA ARG A 138 4.40 -9.43 5.29
C ARG A 138 4.15 -8.20 4.43
N HIS A 139 4.80 -7.08 4.76
CA HIS A 139 4.65 -5.83 4.01
C HIS A 139 5.27 -5.92 2.62
N SER A 140 6.43 -6.57 2.47
CA SER A 140 7.03 -6.81 1.16
C SER A 140 6.23 -7.81 0.30
N LEU A 141 5.66 -8.85 0.91
CA LEU A 141 4.75 -9.76 0.22
C LEU A 141 3.46 -9.06 -0.21
N TRP A 142 2.96 -8.13 0.60
CA TRP A 142 1.82 -7.30 0.24
C TRP A 142 2.10 -6.45 -1.02
N HIS A 143 3.28 -5.81 -1.12
CA HIS A 143 3.65 -5.11 -2.36
C HIS A 143 3.69 -6.03 -3.58
N LEU A 144 4.30 -7.22 -3.43
CA LEU A 144 4.36 -8.20 -4.52
C LEU A 144 2.96 -8.63 -4.97
N PHE A 145 2.10 -8.99 -4.02
CA PHE A 145 0.74 -9.42 -4.31
C PHE A 145 -0.08 -8.31 -4.99
N ALA A 146 0.00 -7.08 -4.46
CA ALA A 146 -0.66 -5.92 -5.05
C ALA A 146 -0.20 -5.68 -6.50
N VAL A 147 1.09 -5.82 -6.80
CA VAL A 147 1.62 -5.67 -8.17
C VAL A 147 1.11 -6.77 -9.09
N VAL A 148 1.09 -8.03 -8.65
CA VAL A 148 0.53 -9.13 -9.45
C VAL A 148 -0.94 -8.87 -9.78
N GLU A 149 -1.74 -8.46 -8.82
CA GLU A 149 -3.15 -8.13 -9.05
C GLU A 149 -3.32 -6.93 -9.97
N CYS A 150 -2.51 -5.87 -9.82
CA CYS A 150 -2.52 -4.73 -10.73
C CYS A 150 -2.27 -5.19 -12.17
N LEU A 151 -1.26 -6.03 -12.39
CA LEU A 151 -0.91 -6.54 -13.71
C LEU A 151 -2.05 -7.40 -14.30
N VAL A 152 -2.68 -8.25 -13.49
CA VAL A 152 -3.84 -9.04 -13.92
C VAL A 152 -5.01 -8.14 -14.35
N VAL A 153 -5.30 -7.09 -13.59
CA VAL A 153 -6.36 -6.13 -13.94
C VAL A 153 -6.03 -5.34 -15.21
N MET A 154 -4.75 -5.01 -15.45
CA MET A 154 -4.33 -4.22 -16.61
C MET A 154 -4.13 -5.05 -17.89
N GLU A 155 -3.88 -6.35 -17.79
CA GLU A 155 -3.64 -7.24 -18.94
C GLU A 155 -4.91 -7.55 -19.74
N CYS A 156 -6.07 -7.44 -19.09
CA CYS A 156 -7.33 -7.78 -19.72
C CYS A 156 -7.91 -6.59 -20.48
#